data_AF-A0A939V7G5-F1
#
_entry.id   AF-A0A939V7G5-F1
#
_cell.length_a   1.000
_cell.length_b   1.000
_cell.length_c   1.000
_cell.angle_alpha   90.00
_cell.angle_beta   90.00
_cell.angle_gamma   90.00
#
_symmetry.space_group_name_H-M   'P 1'
#
loop_
_entity.id
_entity.type
_entity.pdbx_description
1 polymer ?
#
loop_
_entity_poly.entity_id
_entity_poly.type
_entity_poly.pdbx_seq_one_letter_code
_entity_poly.pdbx_strand_id
1 'polypeptide(L)'
;MKHTISKTIASVLALAALFSSCNKFEGPQMQSDPEQRYNINVTLGGAAVEIETKLTGDASTVSTNEAKINSLQVLVFRGDFLDAYGTANSNSVSVSCTAGSRTIYAVVNGPNLSGVTSLSALESTMVDLSANSANSFVMSGKTVTTLPGTKSVTVPVSRMVSRIVLKKITRNFTATSLQGLTFKVDSIYVVNAAGSFNYAMNAAPGKWYNQDKDRGDLPALLRDTPGATIANNASYSTPHYFYVMPNPGSSKTTKLVIVATLGTQKYYYPVSLPALQHNKSYEIAGVTVKRGGSDNPDTPVTSDDISFSVTVAGWTTSNIEEQIM
;
A
#
# COMPACT_ATOMS: atom_id res chain seq x y z
N MET A 1 46.37 44.74 63.80
CA MET A 1 47.85 44.86 63.74
C MET A 1 48.42 43.91 64.79
N LYS A 2 49.42 43.10 64.41
CA LYS A 2 50.05 41.94 65.13
C LYS A 2 49.23 40.64 65.02
N HIS A 3 49.55 39.76 64.06
CA HIS A 3 50.56 38.65 64.11
C HIS A 3 50.17 37.59 65.17
N THR A 4 50.05 36.29 64.88
CA THR A 4 51.10 35.38 64.36
C THR A 4 50.49 34.00 64.00
N ILE A 5 51.05 33.35 62.98
CA ILE A 5 50.85 31.93 62.61
C ILE A 5 51.89 31.07 63.34
N SER A 6 51.53 29.88 63.87
CA SER A 6 52.46 28.74 64.06
C SER A 6 51.67 27.45 64.39
N LYS A 7 51.55 26.49 63.44
CA LYS A 7 52.35 25.25 63.24
C LYS A 7 51.93 24.03 64.08
N THR A 8 51.38 23.04 63.34
CA THR A 8 51.77 21.62 63.29
C THR A 8 51.61 20.73 64.53
N ILE A 9 50.86 19.62 64.40
CA ILE A 9 51.35 18.21 64.45
C ILE A 9 50.16 17.24 64.38
N ALA A 10 50.35 16.19 63.58
CA ALA A 10 49.40 15.13 63.26
C ALA A 10 49.22 14.11 64.39
N SER A 11 48.05 13.47 64.44
CA SER A 11 47.89 12.10 64.96
C SER A 11 46.66 11.44 64.34
N VAL A 12 46.91 10.35 63.63
CA VAL A 12 45.94 9.39 63.08
C VAL A 12 45.34 8.58 64.24
N LEU A 13 44.04 8.29 64.24
CA LEU A 13 43.51 6.93 64.43
C LEU A 13 41.97 6.83 64.33
N ALA A 14 41.56 5.73 63.70
CA ALA A 14 40.37 4.91 63.96
C ALA A 14 39.00 5.33 63.40
N LEU A 15 38.73 4.73 62.23
CA LEU A 15 37.45 4.22 61.75
C LEU A 15 36.47 3.83 62.88
N ALA A 16 35.25 4.35 62.80
CA ALA A 16 34.05 3.63 63.20
C ALA A 16 32.94 3.98 62.20
N ALA A 17 32.75 3.10 61.22
CA ALA A 17 31.61 3.12 60.33
C ALA A 17 30.35 2.74 61.13
N LEU A 18 29.41 3.67 61.25
CA LEU A 18 28.03 3.36 61.59
C LEU A 18 27.21 3.36 60.30
N PHE A 19 26.92 2.16 59.83
CA PHE A 19 25.98 1.87 58.77
C PHE A 19 24.58 2.39 59.17
N SER A 20 24.10 3.44 58.49
CA SER A 20 22.67 3.68 58.38
C SER A 20 22.13 2.85 57.23
N SER A 21 21.51 1.73 57.62
CA SER A 21 20.63 0.90 56.82
C SER A 21 19.51 1.75 56.21
N CYS A 22 19.61 1.99 54.91
CA CYS A 22 18.46 2.26 54.04
C CYS A 22 18.57 1.28 52.88
N ASN A 23 17.94 0.11 53.03
CA ASN A 23 17.80 -0.84 51.93
C ASN A 23 16.94 -0.21 50.83
N LYS A 24 17.58 0.47 49.87
CA LYS A 24 17.03 0.53 48.52
C LYS A 24 17.44 -0.76 47.84
N PHE A 25 16.45 -1.60 47.59
CA PHE A 25 16.58 -2.73 46.68
C PHE A 25 16.89 -2.15 45.28
N GLU A 26 18.17 -2.03 44.95
CA GLU A 26 18.60 -1.84 43.57
C GLU A 26 18.40 -3.19 42.88
N GLY A 27 17.21 -3.39 42.31
CA GLY A 27 17.05 -4.41 41.28
C GLY A 27 18.08 -4.15 40.17
N PRO A 28 18.53 -5.18 39.43
CA PRO A 28 19.57 -5.02 38.42
C PRO A 28 19.16 -3.92 37.46
N GLN A 29 19.83 -2.76 37.55
CA GLN A 29 19.80 -1.77 36.50
C GLN A 29 20.49 -2.45 35.32
N MET A 30 19.74 -2.78 34.26
CA MET A 30 20.35 -3.14 32.99
C MET A 30 21.19 -1.93 32.54
N GLN A 31 22.48 -1.98 32.84
CA GLN A 31 23.46 -1.06 32.29
C GLN A 31 23.54 -1.40 30.80
N SER A 32 22.72 -0.73 29.99
CA SER A 32 22.77 -0.88 28.54
C SER A 32 24.08 -0.25 28.06
N ASP A 33 25.03 -1.08 27.65
CA ASP A 33 26.13 -0.64 26.82
C ASP A 33 25.53 -0.05 25.52
N PRO A 34 25.75 1.24 25.22
CA PRO A 34 25.17 1.88 24.04
C PRO A 34 25.63 1.25 22.72
N GLU A 35 26.69 0.42 22.73
CA GLU A 35 27.17 -0.33 21.56
C GLU A 35 26.63 -1.76 21.48
N GLN A 36 25.99 -2.27 22.53
CA GLN A 36 25.45 -3.63 22.52
C GLN A 36 24.31 -3.75 21.51
N ARG A 37 24.52 -4.63 20.52
CA ARG A 37 23.52 -4.93 19.48
C ARG A 37 22.79 -6.24 19.79
N TYR A 38 21.51 -6.27 19.47
CA TYR A 38 20.61 -7.39 19.62
C TYR A 38 20.07 -7.80 18.26
N ASN A 39 20.08 -9.10 17.98
CA ASN A 39 19.48 -9.64 16.78
C ASN A 39 17.99 -9.86 17.01
N ILE A 40 17.18 -9.25 16.15
CA ILE A 40 15.74 -9.47 16.08
C ILE A 40 15.40 -10.11 14.74
N ASN A 41 14.46 -11.04 14.74
CA ASN A 41 13.81 -11.52 13.53
C ASN A 41 12.57 -10.67 13.28
N VAL A 42 12.49 -10.04 12.12
CA VAL A 42 11.32 -9.28 11.69
C VAL A 42 10.54 -10.12 10.69
N THR A 43 9.28 -10.38 10.99
CA THR A 43 8.37 -11.16 10.11
C THR A 43 7.21 -10.29 9.68
N LEU A 44 6.75 -10.46 8.45
CA LEU A 44 5.57 -9.76 7.93
C LEU A 44 4.27 -10.31 8.56
N GLY A 45 3.30 -9.44 8.80
CA GLY A 45 1.93 -9.79 9.19
C GLY A 45 0.87 -9.04 8.37
N GLY A 46 -0.40 -9.40 8.52
CA GLY A 46 -1.53 -8.74 7.83
C GLY A 46 -2.85 -9.50 7.93
N ALA A 47 -3.97 -8.79 7.84
CA ALA A 47 -5.31 -9.37 7.96
C ALA A 47 -5.68 -10.19 6.71
N ALA A 48 -5.81 -11.50 6.92
CA ALA A 48 -6.50 -12.42 6.03
C ALA A 48 -8.00 -12.15 6.08
N VAL A 49 -8.60 -11.87 4.93
CA VAL A 49 -10.00 -12.11 4.63
C VAL A 49 -10.02 -12.59 3.18
N GLU A 50 -10.81 -13.61 2.91
CA GLU A 50 -10.97 -14.16 1.57
C GLU A 50 -11.56 -13.09 0.66
N ILE A 51 -10.93 -12.85 -0.48
CA ILE A 51 -11.65 -12.31 -1.63
C ILE A 51 -11.66 -13.41 -2.69
N GLU A 52 -12.79 -14.09 -2.82
CA GLU A 52 -13.17 -14.66 -4.11
C GLU A 52 -13.12 -13.51 -5.12
N THR A 53 -12.36 -13.59 -6.22
CA THR A 53 -12.71 -12.96 -7.50
C THR A 53 -11.61 -13.10 -8.56
N LYS A 54 -12.06 -13.37 -9.80
CA LYS A 54 -11.29 -13.65 -11.03
C LYS A 54 -10.87 -12.38 -11.77
N LEU A 55 -9.58 -12.19 -12.04
CA LEU A 55 -9.06 -11.36 -13.16
C LEU A 55 -9.67 -11.85 -14.47
N THR A 56 -9.33 -11.21 -15.56
CA THR A 56 -9.25 -11.89 -16.85
C THR A 56 -8.24 -13.06 -16.71
N GLY A 57 -8.70 -14.20 -16.17
CA GLY A 57 -7.88 -15.30 -15.65
C GLY A 57 -8.37 -15.81 -14.28
N ASP A 58 -7.96 -17.01 -13.86
CA ASP A 58 -8.46 -17.64 -12.62
C ASP A 58 -8.20 -16.80 -11.35
N ALA A 59 -9.18 -16.74 -10.44
CA ALA A 59 -9.19 -15.93 -9.20
C ALA A 59 -8.02 -16.24 -8.27
N SER A 60 -7.71 -17.52 -8.18
CA SER A 60 -6.60 -18.07 -7.42
C SER A 60 -5.26 -17.46 -7.86
N THR A 61 -5.10 -17.20 -9.16
CA THR A 61 -3.86 -16.70 -9.75
C THR A 61 -3.66 -15.21 -9.44
N VAL A 62 -4.76 -14.44 -9.41
CA VAL A 62 -4.75 -13.01 -9.06
C VAL A 62 -4.29 -12.79 -7.63
N SER A 63 -4.97 -13.45 -6.70
CA SER A 63 -4.72 -13.28 -5.27
C SER A 63 -3.31 -13.74 -4.91
N THR A 64 -2.84 -14.84 -5.54
CA THR A 64 -1.46 -15.32 -5.39
C THR A 64 -0.45 -14.28 -5.88
N ASN A 65 -0.66 -13.71 -7.07
CA ASN A 65 0.24 -12.70 -7.61
C ASN A 65 0.22 -11.39 -6.80
N GLU A 66 -0.97 -10.99 -6.33
CA GLU A 66 -1.15 -9.81 -5.49
C GLU A 66 -0.43 -9.95 -4.13
N ALA A 67 -0.38 -11.16 -3.57
CA ALA A 67 0.27 -11.49 -2.29
C ALA A 67 1.79 -11.70 -2.37
N LYS A 68 2.34 -11.78 -3.58
CA LYS A 68 3.71 -12.24 -3.79
C LYS A 68 4.74 -11.32 -3.13
N ILE A 69 5.65 -11.92 -2.37
CA ILE A 69 6.84 -11.26 -1.81
C ILE A 69 8.03 -11.63 -2.69
N ASN A 70 8.52 -10.66 -3.46
CA ASN A 70 9.75 -10.79 -4.24
C ASN A 70 10.95 -10.21 -3.50
N SER A 71 10.73 -9.19 -2.68
CA SER A 71 11.75 -8.59 -1.81
C SER A 71 11.12 -8.01 -0.53
N LEU A 72 11.92 -8.00 0.52
CA LEU A 72 11.66 -7.38 1.82
C LEU A 72 12.85 -6.52 2.19
N GLN A 73 12.58 -5.28 2.58
CA GLN A 73 13.54 -4.34 3.17
C GLN A 73 13.02 -3.93 4.55
N VAL A 74 13.85 -4.05 5.57
CA VAL A 74 13.53 -3.64 6.94
C VAL A 74 14.47 -2.53 7.37
N LEU A 75 13.89 -1.42 7.82
CA LEU A 75 14.59 -0.27 8.35
C LEU A 75 14.21 -0.11 9.83
N VAL A 76 15.19 -0.15 10.72
CA VAL A 76 15.00 0.04 12.16
C VAL A 76 15.53 1.43 12.52
N PHE A 77 14.69 2.26 13.12
CA PHE A 77 15.03 3.62 13.50
C PHE A 77 15.06 3.81 15.01
N ARG A 78 16.05 4.59 15.48
CA ARG A 78 16.17 5.12 16.84
C ARG A 78 15.85 6.61 16.81
N GLY A 79 14.60 6.94 17.11
CA GLY A 79 14.06 8.27 16.80
C GLY A 79 14.06 8.46 15.28
N ASP A 80 14.72 9.51 14.79
CA ASP A 80 14.82 9.76 13.35
C ASP A 80 16.01 9.03 12.70
N PHE A 81 17.01 8.54 13.45
CA PHE A 81 18.22 7.97 12.85
C PHE A 81 18.08 6.49 12.54
N LEU A 82 18.60 6.05 11.38
CA LEU A 82 18.70 4.63 11.05
C LEU A 82 19.66 3.93 12.04
N ASP A 83 19.17 2.87 12.67
CA ASP A 83 19.92 2.00 13.59
C ASP A 83 20.32 0.70 12.90
N ALA A 84 19.45 0.14 12.05
CA ALA A 84 19.75 -1.06 11.28
C ALA A 84 18.98 -1.11 9.95
N TYR A 85 19.56 -1.80 8.98
CA TYR A 85 18.95 -2.10 7.69
C TYR A 85 19.18 -3.58 7.35
N GLY A 86 18.14 -4.24 6.84
CA GLY A 86 18.24 -5.62 6.38
C GLY A 86 17.36 -5.87 5.17
N THR A 87 17.74 -6.87 4.37
CA THR A 87 17.00 -7.27 3.18
C THR A 87 16.83 -8.78 3.10
N ALA A 88 15.71 -9.24 2.55
CA ALA A 88 15.47 -10.65 2.26
C ALA A 88 14.59 -10.79 1.01
N ASN A 89 14.55 -12.01 0.45
CA ASN A 89 13.58 -12.40 -0.60
C ASN A 89 12.50 -13.34 -0.03
N SER A 90 12.30 -13.29 1.28
CA SER A 90 11.35 -14.09 2.05
C SER A 90 10.47 -13.19 2.91
N ASN A 91 9.55 -13.79 3.67
CA ASN A 91 8.65 -13.07 4.58
C ASN A 91 9.31 -12.60 5.90
N SER A 92 10.60 -12.86 6.09
CA SER A 92 11.31 -12.53 7.31
C SER A 92 12.77 -12.14 7.08
N VAL A 93 13.31 -11.34 7.98
CA VAL A 93 14.71 -10.92 7.94
C VAL A 93 15.26 -10.71 9.36
N SER A 94 16.47 -11.18 9.59
CA SER A 94 17.20 -10.93 10.83
C SER A 94 17.99 -9.62 10.71
N VAL A 95 17.81 -8.73 11.68
CA VAL A 95 18.54 -7.44 11.77
C VAL A 95 19.14 -7.26 13.15
N SER A 96 20.36 -6.71 13.18
CA SER A 96 21.07 -6.39 14.42
C SER A 96 20.90 -4.92 14.73
N CYS A 97 20.37 -4.55 15.90
CA CYS A 97 20.05 -3.17 16.29
C CYS A 97 20.30 -2.92 17.78
N THR A 98 20.34 -1.66 18.21
CA THR A 98 20.64 -1.28 19.60
C THR A 98 19.39 -1.31 20.50
N ALA A 99 19.55 -1.35 21.83
CA ALA A 99 18.44 -1.37 22.79
C ALA A 99 17.66 -0.04 22.90
N GLY A 100 16.41 -0.12 23.34
CA GLY A 100 15.51 1.01 23.55
C GLY A 100 14.30 1.00 22.61
N SER A 101 13.54 2.09 22.60
CA SER A 101 12.37 2.24 21.72
C SER A 101 12.80 2.35 20.25
N ARG A 102 12.21 1.53 19.38
CA ARG A 102 12.54 1.42 17.95
C ARG A 102 11.29 1.44 17.09
N THR A 103 11.33 2.25 16.03
CA THR A 103 10.36 2.21 14.93
C THR A 103 10.91 1.26 13.87
N ILE A 104 10.20 0.18 13.60
CA ILE A 104 10.59 -0.83 12.61
C ILE A 104 9.64 -0.68 11.42
N TYR A 105 10.20 -0.31 10.28
CA TYR A 105 9.50 -0.23 9.00
C TYR A 105 9.81 -1.47 8.17
N ALA A 106 8.78 -2.03 7.54
CA ALA A 106 8.93 -3.08 6.53
C ALA A 106 8.41 -2.55 5.20
N VAL A 107 9.19 -2.76 4.14
CA VAL A 107 8.84 -2.42 2.76
C VAL A 107 9.02 -3.65 1.89
N VAL A 108 7.94 -4.05 1.25
CA VAL A 108 7.87 -5.25 0.40
C VAL A 108 7.80 -4.80 -1.05
N ASN A 109 8.57 -5.45 -1.94
CA ASN A 109 8.59 -5.18 -3.38
C ASN A 109 8.86 -3.71 -3.78
N GLY A 110 9.39 -2.90 -2.86
CA GLY A 110 9.63 -1.48 -3.08
C GLY A 110 10.94 -1.19 -3.81
N PRO A 111 11.13 0.05 -4.28
CA PRO A 111 12.44 0.55 -4.73
C PRO A 111 13.53 0.36 -3.67
N ASN A 112 14.80 0.38 -4.08
CA ASN A 112 15.93 0.24 -3.16
C ASN A 112 15.99 1.42 -2.16
N LEU A 113 16.02 1.10 -0.87
CA LEU A 113 16.04 2.06 0.26
C LEU A 113 17.37 2.06 1.02
N SER A 114 18.43 1.40 0.51
CA SER A 114 19.75 1.35 1.16
C SER A 114 20.41 2.71 1.41
N GLY A 115 19.99 3.77 0.68
CA GLY A 115 20.47 5.14 0.89
C GLY A 115 19.69 5.93 1.95
N VAL A 116 18.62 5.39 2.52
CA VAL A 116 17.79 6.08 3.51
C VAL A 116 18.47 6.01 4.87
N THR A 117 18.78 7.18 5.45
CA THR A 117 19.46 7.28 6.75
C THR A 117 18.58 7.81 7.87
N SER A 118 17.36 8.26 7.55
CA SER A 118 16.42 8.77 8.54
C SER A 118 14.96 8.38 8.31
N LEU A 119 14.18 8.34 9.39
CA LEU A 119 12.76 8.01 9.35
C LEU A 119 12.00 9.05 8.53
N SER A 120 12.31 10.33 8.72
CA SER A 120 11.72 11.43 7.97
C SER A 120 12.03 11.31 6.47
N ALA A 121 13.26 10.91 6.11
CA ALA A 121 13.62 10.67 4.71
C ALA A 121 12.83 9.50 4.12
N LEU A 122 12.68 8.39 4.86
CA LEU A 122 11.84 7.26 4.45
C LEU A 122 10.39 7.70 4.22
N GLU A 123 9.80 8.37 5.22
CA GLU A 123 8.41 8.80 5.22
C GLU A 123 8.09 9.80 4.11
N SER A 124 9.09 10.59 3.69
CA SER A 124 8.98 11.51 2.54
C SER A 124 9.21 10.86 1.17
N THR A 125 9.75 9.63 1.12
CA THR A 125 10.07 8.96 -0.14
C THR A 125 8.80 8.63 -0.90
N MET A 126 8.69 9.16 -2.12
CA MET A 126 7.57 8.91 -3.03
C MET A 126 7.77 7.59 -3.77
N VAL A 127 6.72 6.77 -3.80
CA VAL A 127 6.62 5.57 -4.62
C VAL A 127 5.75 5.89 -5.83
N ASP A 128 6.29 5.66 -7.02
CA ASP A 128 5.56 5.82 -8.27
C ASP A 128 4.66 4.60 -8.55
N LEU A 129 3.51 4.81 -9.19
CA LEU A 129 2.63 3.73 -9.62
C LEU A 129 3.38 2.72 -10.51
N SER A 130 4.35 3.16 -11.31
CA SER A 130 5.18 2.31 -12.16
C SER A 130 6.09 1.35 -11.39
N ALA A 131 6.27 1.53 -10.08
CA ALA A 131 6.97 0.57 -9.23
C ALA A 131 6.14 -0.69 -8.95
N ASN A 132 4.88 -0.74 -9.41
CA ASN A 132 3.97 -1.86 -9.21
C ASN A 132 3.75 -2.62 -10.51
N SER A 133 3.49 -3.92 -10.39
CA SER A 133 3.08 -4.79 -11.47
C SER A 133 2.07 -5.82 -10.95
N ALA A 134 1.43 -6.55 -11.87
CA ALA A 134 0.48 -7.60 -11.52
C ALA A 134 1.04 -8.67 -10.56
N ASN A 135 2.37 -8.85 -10.50
CA ASN A 135 3.07 -9.84 -9.67
C ASN A 135 4.06 -9.22 -8.65
N SER A 136 4.03 -7.90 -8.46
CA SER A 136 4.94 -7.18 -7.58
C SER A 136 4.29 -5.87 -7.14
N PHE A 137 3.51 -5.93 -6.06
CA PHE A 137 2.92 -4.73 -5.46
C PHE A 137 3.77 -4.25 -4.29
N VAL A 138 4.06 -2.96 -4.28
CA VAL A 138 4.73 -2.33 -3.15
C VAL A 138 3.79 -2.37 -1.94
N MET A 139 4.30 -2.91 -0.84
CA MET A 139 3.60 -2.91 0.44
C MET A 139 4.48 -2.26 1.49
N SER A 140 3.87 -1.61 2.46
CA SER A 140 4.60 -1.01 3.57
C SER A 140 3.83 -1.09 4.86
N GLY A 141 4.55 -1.04 5.97
CA GLY A 141 3.99 -0.99 7.29
C GLY A 141 5.04 -0.65 8.33
N LYS A 142 4.60 -0.29 9.53
CA LYS A 142 5.50 0.01 10.64
C LYS A 142 4.92 -0.46 11.95
N THR A 143 5.81 -0.75 12.88
CA THR A 143 5.47 -1.02 14.29
C THR A 143 6.50 -0.34 15.20
N VAL A 144 6.14 -0.14 16.45
CA VAL A 144 7.04 0.38 17.49
C VAL A 144 7.22 -0.69 18.56
N THR A 145 8.47 -0.97 18.93
CA THR A 145 8.81 -1.94 19.97
C THR A 145 9.92 -1.40 20.87
N THR A 146 10.15 -2.01 22.03
CA THR A 146 11.28 -1.68 22.93
C THR A 146 12.22 -2.88 23.05
N LEU A 147 13.48 -2.70 22.68
CA LEU A 147 14.52 -3.73 22.68
C LEU A 147 15.40 -3.67 23.96
N PRO A 148 15.98 -4.78 24.43
CA PRO A 148 16.08 -6.10 23.77
C PRO A 148 14.82 -6.96 23.81
N GLY A 149 13.74 -6.52 24.50
CA GLY A 149 12.38 -7.06 24.47
C GLY A 149 12.16 -8.44 23.85
N THR A 150 11.30 -8.52 22.85
CA THR A 150 11.03 -9.76 22.09
C THR A 150 12.02 -9.90 20.94
N LYS A 151 12.61 -11.08 20.77
CA LYS A 151 13.51 -11.39 19.64
C LYS A 151 12.80 -11.55 18.29
N SER A 152 11.47 -11.59 18.29
CA SER A 152 10.63 -11.71 17.11
C SER A 152 9.65 -10.55 17.07
N VAL A 153 9.60 -9.82 15.97
CA VAL A 153 8.73 -8.66 15.77
C VAL A 153 7.91 -8.86 14.50
N THR A 154 6.58 -8.80 14.63
CA THR A 154 5.68 -8.83 13.48
C THR A 154 5.35 -7.42 13.03
N VAL A 155 5.55 -7.13 11.74
CA VAL A 155 5.19 -5.84 11.12
C VAL A 155 4.00 -6.04 10.18
N PRO A 156 2.80 -5.50 10.49
CA PRO A 156 1.68 -5.57 9.57
C PRO A 156 1.95 -4.69 8.35
N VAL A 157 1.86 -5.26 7.15
CA VAL A 157 2.04 -4.51 5.88
C VAL A 157 0.74 -4.43 5.09
N SER A 158 0.63 -3.38 4.28
CA SER A 158 -0.51 -3.15 3.39
C SER A 158 -0.05 -2.63 2.04
N ARG A 159 -0.76 -2.99 0.96
CA ARG A 159 -0.44 -2.50 -0.39
C ARG A 159 -0.54 -0.98 -0.41
N MET A 160 0.39 -0.34 -1.11
CA MET A 160 0.33 1.10 -1.35
C MET A 160 -0.74 1.47 -2.38
N VAL A 161 -1.08 0.54 -3.28
CA VAL A 161 -2.10 0.74 -4.31
C VAL A 161 -3.52 0.45 -3.82
N SER A 162 -4.50 0.93 -4.59
CA SER A 162 -5.91 0.55 -4.57
C SER A 162 -6.25 -0.31 -5.78
N ARG A 163 -7.25 -1.19 -5.66
CA ARG A 163 -7.76 -2.03 -6.74
C ARG A 163 -9.13 -1.54 -7.20
N ILE A 164 -9.34 -1.48 -8.50
CA ILE A 164 -10.64 -1.23 -9.13
C ILE A 164 -11.03 -2.48 -9.89
N VAL A 165 -12.25 -2.99 -9.67
CA VAL A 165 -12.75 -4.20 -10.34
C VAL A 165 -14.05 -3.89 -11.06
N LEU A 166 -14.11 -4.17 -12.36
CA LEU A 166 -15.36 -4.17 -13.13
C LEU A 166 -15.78 -5.62 -13.39
N LYS A 167 -16.88 -6.07 -12.77
CA LYS A 167 -17.28 -7.49 -12.85
C LYS A 167 -18.12 -7.84 -14.08
N LYS A 168 -18.93 -6.88 -14.56
CA LYS A 168 -19.93 -7.16 -15.59
C LYS A 168 -20.32 -5.92 -16.38
N ILE A 169 -20.56 -6.11 -17.67
CA ILE A 169 -21.17 -5.12 -18.57
C ILE A 169 -22.42 -5.75 -19.19
N THR A 170 -23.57 -5.10 -19.04
CA THR A 170 -24.85 -5.53 -19.59
C THR A 170 -25.31 -4.54 -20.64
N ARG A 171 -25.74 -5.03 -21.80
CA ARG A 171 -26.41 -4.22 -22.82
C ARG A 171 -27.93 -4.34 -22.65
N ASN A 172 -28.63 -3.22 -22.52
CA ASN A 172 -30.08 -3.19 -22.37
C ASN A 172 -30.71 -2.00 -23.14
N PHE A 173 -30.73 -2.10 -24.47
CA PHE A 173 -31.30 -1.04 -25.31
C PHE A 173 -32.80 -1.22 -25.50
N THR A 174 -33.58 -0.19 -25.17
CA THR A 174 -35.04 -0.19 -25.32
C THR A 174 -35.50 0.38 -26.66
N ALA A 175 -34.73 1.28 -27.26
CA ALA A 175 -35.04 1.84 -28.58
C ALA A 175 -34.73 0.85 -29.70
N THR A 176 -35.74 0.48 -30.50
CA THR A 176 -35.65 -0.48 -31.61
C THR A 176 -34.53 -0.16 -32.60
N SER A 177 -34.30 1.12 -32.88
CA SER A 177 -33.21 1.60 -33.76
C SER A 177 -31.81 1.24 -33.26
N LEU A 178 -31.62 1.06 -31.94
CA LEU A 178 -30.34 0.70 -31.34
C LEU A 178 -30.18 -0.81 -31.15
N GLN A 179 -31.29 -1.56 -31.05
CA GLN A 179 -31.28 -3.00 -30.81
C GLN A 179 -30.64 -3.78 -31.97
N GLY A 180 -30.86 -3.34 -33.20
CA GLY A 180 -30.28 -3.95 -34.40
C GLY A 180 -28.79 -3.65 -34.61
N LEU A 181 -28.21 -2.71 -33.86
CA LEU A 181 -26.80 -2.33 -34.02
C LEU A 181 -25.89 -3.30 -33.25
N THR A 182 -24.70 -3.55 -33.80
CA THR A 182 -23.62 -4.25 -33.08
C THR A 182 -23.13 -3.38 -31.94
N PHE A 183 -22.98 -3.94 -30.74
CA PHE A 183 -22.36 -3.27 -29.60
C PHE A 183 -21.14 -4.08 -29.16
N LYS A 184 -19.96 -3.46 -29.27
CA LYS A 184 -18.68 -4.08 -28.94
C LYS A 184 -17.94 -3.23 -27.92
N VAL A 185 -17.53 -3.82 -26.81
CA VAL A 185 -16.63 -3.20 -25.83
C VAL A 185 -15.20 -3.35 -26.34
N ASP A 186 -14.59 -2.24 -26.73
CA ASP A 186 -13.26 -2.22 -27.36
C ASP A 186 -12.15 -2.16 -26.30
N SER A 187 -12.29 -1.28 -25.31
CA SER A 187 -11.31 -1.10 -24.24
C SER A 187 -11.95 -0.58 -22.96
N ILE A 188 -11.30 -0.86 -21.85
CA ILE A 188 -11.62 -0.32 -20.53
C ILE A 188 -10.33 0.27 -19.97
N TYR A 189 -10.35 1.52 -19.50
CA TYR A 189 -9.17 2.13 -18.91
C TYR A 189 -9.49 3.07 -17.76
N VAL A 190 -8.48 3.40 -16.97
CA VAL A 190 -8.58 4.37 -15.88
C VAL A 190 -7.95 5.70 -16.31
N VAL A 191 -8.67 6.79 -16.05
CA VAL A 191 -8.17 8.17 -16.20
C VAL A 191 -8.05 8.86 -14.86
N ASN A 192 -7.21 9.89 -14.81
CA ASN A 192 -6.89 10.62 -13.60
C ASN A 192 -6.44 9.68 -12.48
N ALA A 193 -5.53 8.76 -12.82
CA ALA A 193 -4.89 7.89 -11.86
C ALA A 193 -3.79 8.68 -11.14
N ALA A 194 -3.84 8.72 -9.80
CA ALA A 194 -2.74 9.23 -9.02
C ALA A 194 -1.47 8.42 -9.33
N GLY A 195 -0.37 9.12 -9.59
CA GLY A 195 0.86 8.52 -10.08
C GLY A 195 1.90 8.27 -8.99
N SER A 196 1.77 8.86 -7.81
CA SER A 196 2.70 8.62 -6.71
C SER A 196 2.11 8.90 -5.33
N PHE A 197 2.66 8.26 -4.31
CA PHE A 197 2.30 8.43 -2.91
C PHE A 197 3.51 8.12 -2.01
N ASN A 198 3.64 8.73 -0.83
CA ASN A 198 4.79 8.50 0.06
C ASN A 198 4.55 7.37 1.07
N TYR A 199 5.62 6.84 1.67
CA TYR A 199 5.52 5.78 2.70
C TYR A 199 4.82 6.22 3.99
N ALA A 200 4.70 7.53 4.26
CA ALA A 200 3.88 8.04 5.35
C ALA A 200 2.36 8.04 5.04
N MET A 201 2.00 7.75 3.79
CA MET A 201 0.62 7.67 3.32
C MET A 201 -0.18 8.98 3.46
N ASN A 202 0.48 10.13 3.33
CA ASN A 202 -0.13 11.44 3.58
C ASN A 202 0.17 12.50 2.51
N ALA A 203 1.02 12.21 1.53
CA ALA A 203 1.35 13.15 0.46
C ALA A 203 0.19 13.30 -0.54
N ALA A 204 -0.03 14.51 -1.04
CA ALA A 204 -0.89 14.70 -2.19
C ALA A 204 -0.24 14.10 -3.46
N PRO A 205 -1.01 13.53 -4.41
CA PRO A 205 -0.45 13.05 -5.66
C PRO A 205 0.20 14.20 -6.47
N GLY A 206 1.53 14.15 -6.62
CA GLY A 206 2.30 15.11 -7.42
C GLY A 206 2.39 14.76 -8.91
N LYS A 207 1.99 13.54 -9.28
CA LYS A 207 2.04 12.99 -10.63
C LYS A 207 0.70 12.34 -10.97
N TRP A 208 0.32 12.37 -12.24
CA TRP A 208 -0.93 11.81 -12.75
C TRP A 208 -0.70 11.03 -14.04
N TYR A 209 -1.38 9.89 -14.14
CA TYR A 209 -1.41 9.05 -15.34
C TYR A 209 -2.77 9.10 -16.01
N ASN A 210 -2.79 8.97 -17.34
CA ASN A 210 -3.98 9.07 -18.19
C ASN A 210 -4.84 10.28 -17.81
N GLN A 211 -4.20 11.45 -17.71
CA GLN A 211 -4.90 12.65 -17.29
C GLN A 211 -5.92 13.06 -18.35
N ASP A 212 -7.19 13.11 -17.96
CA ASP A 212 -8.36 13.54 -18.74
C ASP A 212 -8.72 12.61 -19.94
N LYS A 213 -7.83 11.71 -20.35
CA LYS A 213 -8.02 10.73 -21.44
C LYS A 213 -7.03 9.57 -21.36
N ASP A 214 -7.30 8.49 -22.10
CA ASP A 214 -6.32 7.41 -22.32
C ASP A 214 -5.09 7.96 -23.08
N ARG A 215 -3.92 7.90 -22.44
CA ARG A 215 -2.63 8.29 -23.01
C ARG A 215 -1.73 7.09 -23.28
N GLY A 216 -2.21 5.87 -23.01
CA GLY A 216 -1.41 4.65 -23.06
C GLY A 216 -0.45 4.49 -21.87
N ASP A 217 -0.67 5.24 -20.78
CA ASP A 217 0.17 5.15 -19.60
C ASP A 217 -0.06 3.82 -18.86
N LEU A 218 1.03 3.17 -18.45
CA LEU A 218 1.03 1.95 -17.63
C LEU A 218 -0.07 0.94 -18.02
N PRO A 219 -0.08 0.47 -19.29
CA PRO A 219 -1.21 -0.29 -19.83
C PRO A 219 -1.50 -1.57 -19.05
N ALA A 220 -0.48 -2.20 -18.45
CA ALA A 220 -0.64 -3.38 -17.61
C ALA A 220 -1.40 -3.14 -16.30
N LEU A 221 -1.53 -1.89 -15.84
CA LEU A 221 -2.23 -1.51 -14.62
C LEU A 221 -3.51 -0.72 -14.87
N LEU A 222 -3.56 0.01 -15.98
CA LEU A 222 -4.58 1.04 -16.22
C LEU A 222 -5.49 0.74 -17.42
N ARG A 223 -5.27 -0.35 -18.16
CA ARG A 223 -6.02 -0.63 -19.39
C ARG A 223 -6.22 -2.12 -19.64
N ASP A 224 -7.38 -2.46 -20.20
CA ASP A 224 -7.68 -3.76 -20.78
C ASP A 224 -8.44 -3.59 -22.12
N THR A 225 -8.33 -4.56 -23.01
CA THR A 225 -8.94 -4.55 -24.35
C THR A 225 -9.75 -5.83 -24.59
N PRO A 226 -10.94 -5.96 -23.99
CA PRO A 226 -11.72 -7.19 -24.05
C PRO A 226 -12.18 -7.56 -25.47
N GLY A 227 -12.42 -6.57 -26.33
CA GLY A 227 -12.90 -6.79 -27.70
C GLY A 227 -14.25 -7.53 -27.78
N ALA A 228 -15.06 -7.50 -26.72
CA ALA A 228 -16.23 -8.34 -26.54
C ALA A 228 -17.49 -7.73 -27.17
N THR A 229 -18.16 -8.49 -28.03
CA THR A 229 -19.49 -8.12 -28.57
C THR A 229 -20.58 -8.61 -27.62
N ILE A 230 -21.51 -7.71 -27.26
CA ILE A 230 -22.63 -8.02 -26.36
C ILE A 230 -23.94 -7.93 -27.14
N ALA A 231 -24.67 -9.05 -27.20
CA ALA A 231 -26.01 -9.08 -27.75
C ALA A 231 -26.97 -8.21 -26.91
N ASN A 232 -28.04 -7.70 -27.52
CA ASN A 232 -29.04 -6.95 -26.76
C ASN A 232 -29.65 -7.85 -25.67
N ASN A 233 -29.83 -7.31 -24.47
CA ASN A 233 -30.28 -8.03 -23.26
C ASN A 233 -29.33 -9.13 -22.77
N ALA A 234 -28.08 -9.14 -23.22
CA ALA A 234 -27.03 -10.04 -22.74
C ALA A 234 -26.01 -9.31 -21.86
N SER A 235 -25.15 -10.08 -21.20
CA SER A 235 -24.07 -9.57 -20.36
C SER A 235 -22.73 -10.21 -20.70
N TYR A 236 -21.69 -9.41 -20.58
CA TYR A 236 -20.30 -9.83 -20.55
C TYR A 236 -19.82 -9.80 -19.09
N SER A 237 -19.43 -10.96 -18.56
CA SER A 237 -19.18 -11.17 -17.12
C SER A 237 -17.73 -11.52 -16.80
N THR A 238 -16.81 -11.33 -17.76
CA THR A 238 -15.38 -11.47 -17.48
C THR A 238 -14.93 -10.25 -16.67
N PRO A 239 -14.36 -10.42 -15.46
CA PRO A 239 -14.02 -9.26 -14.65
C PRO A 239 -12.67 -8.64 -15.06
N HIS A 240 -12.54 -7.33 -14.87
CA HIS A 240 -11.36 -6.53 -15.22
C HIS A 240 -10.82 -5.79 -14.01
N TYR A 241 -9.49 -5.69 -13.91
CA TYR A 241 -8.81 -5.19 -12.71
C TYR A 241 -7.84 -4.11 -13.11
N PHE A 242 -7.80 -3.08 -12.28
CA PHE A 242 -6.93 -1.95 -12.46
C PHE A 242 -6.34 -1.56 -11.11
N TYR A 243 -5.12 -1.03 -11.15
CA TYR A 243 -4.38 -0.67 -9.95
C TYR A 243 -3.91 0.77 -10.06
N VAL A 244 -4.17 1.54 -9.00
CA VAL A 244 -3.85 2.97 -8.94
C VAL A 244 -3.29 3.34 -7.59
N MET A 245 -2.56 4.45 -7.51
CA MET A 245 -2.22 5.02 -6.20
C MET A 245 -3.47 5.63 -5.54
N PRO A 246 -3.47 5.82 -4.21
CA PRO A 246 -4.55 6.46 -3.49
C PRO A 246 -4.84 7.86 -4.03
N ASN A 247 -6.12 8.23 -4.02
CA ASN A 247 -6.61 9.55 -4.39
C ASN A 247 -7.68 9.95 -3.36
N PRO A 248 -7.28 10.46 -2.18
CA PRO A 248 -8.17 10.64 -1.03
C PRO A 248 -9.20 11.79 -1.18
N GLY A 249 -9.37 12.36 -2.38
CA GLY A 249 -10.24 13.51 -2.63
C GLY A 249 -9.46 14.71 -3.15
N SER A 250 -8.82 14.56 -4.30
CA SER A 250 -8.11 15.65 -4.98
C SER A 250 -9.03 16.40 -5.97
N SER A 251 -8.50 17.43 -6.63
CA SER A 251 -9.17 18.15 -7.73
C SER A 251 -9.45 17.27 -8.96
N LYS A 252 -8.81 16.11 -9.07
CA LYS A 252 -8.97 15.17 -10.19
C LYS A 252 -9.60 13.88 -9.70
N THR A 253 -10.88 13.69 -9.99
CA THR A 253 -11.59 12.44 -9.69
C THR A 253 -11.09 11.33 -10.62
N THR A 254 -10.66 10.20 -10.05
CA THR A 254 -10.33 9.00 -10.80
C THR A 254 -11.59 8.41 -11.42
N LYS A 255 -11.55 8.07 -12.71
CA LYS A 255 -12.69 7.49 -13.42
C LYS A 255 -12.27 6.20 -14.11
N LEU A 256 -13.15 5.20 -14.11
CA LEU A 256 -13.07 4.05 -15.00
C LEU A 256 -13.88 4.38 -16.27
N VAL A 257 -13.28 4.22 -17.46
CA VAL A 257 -13.94 4.54 -18.72
C VAL A 257 -14.06 3.28 -19.55
N ILE A 258 -15.31 2.95 -19.91
CA ILE A 258 -15.60 1.89 -20.88
C ILE A 258 -15.74 2.54 -22.25
N VAL A 259 -15.02 2.03 -23.24
CA VAL A 259 -15.13 2.43 -24.64
C VAL A 259 -15.82 1.33 -25.41
N ALA A 260 -16.88 1.69 -26.11
CA ALA A 260 -17.61 0.75 -26.95
C ALA A 260 -17.94 1.36 -28.32
N THR A 261 -17.96 0.50 -29.32
CA THR A 261 -18.47 0.82 -30.66
C THR A 261 -19.91 0.32 -30.78
N LEU A 262 -20.82 1.23 -31.11
CA LEU A 262 -22.22 0.94 -31.41
C LEU A 262 -22.49 1.21 -32.90
N GLY A 263 -22.73 0.16 -33.68
CA GLY A 263 -22.74 0.25 -35.13
C GLY A 263 -21.35 0.64 -35.64
N THR A 264 -21.22 1.86 -36.16
CA THR A 264 -19.93 2.44 -36.60
C THR A 264 -19.41 3.53 -35.66
N GLN A 265 -20.20 3.93 -34.66
CA GLN A 265 -19.89 5.08 -33.81
C GLN A 265 -19.26 4.63 -32.50
N LYS A 266 -18.19 5.32 -32.09
CA LYS A 266 -17.53 5.12 -30.79
C LYS A 266 -18.21 5.96 -29.70
N TYR A 267 -18.39 5.35 -28.55
CA TYR A 267 -18.95 5.97 -27.35
C TYR A 267 -18.11 5.67 -26.10
N TYR A 268 -18.20 6.57 -25.13
CA TYR A 268 -17.51 6.53 -23.85
C TYR A 268 -18.52 6.52 -22.70
N TYR A 269 -18.24 5.68 -21.70
CA TYR A 269 -19.05 5.55 -20.49
C TYR A 269 -18.16 5.70 -19.25
N PRO A 270 -17.87 6.95 -18.84
CA PRO A 270 -17.09 7.21 -17.64
C PRO A 270 -17.89 6.92 -16.36
N VAL A 271 -17.27 6.19 -15.44
CA VAL A 271 -17.72 5.87 -14.09
C VAL A 271 -16.81 6.61 -13.11
N SER A 272 -17.33 7.65 -12.47
CA SER A 272 -16.58 8.38 -11.43
C SER A 272 -16.50 7.55 -10.16
N LEU A 273 -15.29 7.40 -9.63
CA LEU A 273 -15.04 6.63 -8.41
C LEU A 273 -15.03 7.56 -7.18
N PRO A 274 -15.36 7.03 -5.99
CA PRO A 274 -15.16 7.77 -4.74
C PRO A 274 -13.66 7.99 -4.47
N ALA A 275 -13.36 8.71 -3.39
CA ALA A 275 -12.00 8.83 -2.89
C ALA A 275 -11.35 7.44 -2.70
N LEU A 276 -10.17 7.28 -3.29
CA LEU A 276 -9.42 6.03 -3.30
C LEU A 276 -8.41 5.98 -2.16
N GLN A 277 -8.44 4.90 -1.39
CA GLN A 277 -7.55 4.64 -0.26
C GLN A 277 -6.65 3.44 -0.56
N HIS A 278 -5.43 3.46 -0.05
CA HIS A 278 -4.51 2.34 -0.18
C HIS A 278 -5.12 1.05 0.42
N ASN A 279 -4.74 -0.10 -0.14
CA ASN A 279 -5.18 -1.42 0.32
C ASN A 279 -6.71 -1.59 0.40
N LYS A 280 -7.45 -0.99 -0.54
CA LYS A 280 -8.89 -1.16 -0.73
C LYS A 280 -9.23 -1.67 -2.13
N SER A 281 -10.31 -2.43 -2.22
CA SER A 281 -10.91 -2.90 -3.48
C SER A 281 -12.23 -2.16 -3.73
N TYR A 282 -12.35 -1.56 -4.91
CA TYR A 282 -13.51 -0.80 -5.38
C TYR A 282 -14.20 -1.59 -6.48
N GLU A 283 -15.29 -2.26 -6.13
CA GLU A 283 -15.95 -3.25 -6.98
C GLU A 283 -17.20 -2.68 -7.62
N ILE A 284 -17.19 -2.62 -8.94
CA ILE A 284 -18.34 -2.31 -9.78
C ILE A 284 -19.00 -3.65 -10.14
N ALA A 285 -20.07 -3.99 -9.40
CA ALA A 285 -20.78 -5.26 -9.56
C ALA A 285 -21.34 -5.45 -10.98
N GLY A 286 -21.73 -4.34 -11.62
CA GLY A 286 -22.07 -4.32 -13.02
C GLY A 286 -22.38 -2.92 -13.53
N VAL A 287 -22.17 -2.76 -14.83
CA VAL A 287 -22.56 -1.59 -15.61
C VAL A 287 -23.67 -2.00 -16.58
N THR A 288 -24.80 -1.29 -16.56
CA THR A 288 -25.87 -1.49 -17.56
C THR A 288 -25.88 -0.31 -18.54
N VAL A 289 -25.65 -0.60 -19.82
CA VAL A 289 -25.60 0.37 -20.92
C VAL A 289 -26.95 0.39 -21.63
N LYS A 290 -27.61 1.56 -21.66
CA LYS A 290 -29.01 1.71 -22.10
C LYS A 290 -29.17 2.44 -23.45
N ARG A 291 -28.16 3.21 -23.86
CA ARG A 291 -28.09 3.88 -25.17
C ARG A 291 -26.63 4.27 -25.49
N GLY A 292 -26.42 5.05 -26.56
CA GLY A 292 -25.12 5.66 -26.85
C GLY A 292 -24.64 6.52 -25.68
N GLY A 293 -23.35 6.46 -25.38
CA GLY A 293 -22.72 7.24 -24.31
C GLY A 293 -22.29 8.63 -24.80
N SER A 294 -21.21 9.15 -24.21
CA SER A 294 -20.58 10.38 -24.69
C SER A 294 -19.67 10.13 -25.89
N ASP A 295 -19.37 11.16 -26.66
CA ASP A 295 -18.32 11.22 -27.67
C ASP A 295 -16.94 11.56 -27.07
N ASN A 296 -16.88 11.91 -25.78
CA ASN A 296 -15.66 12.30 -25.07
C ASN A 296 -15.55 11.58 -23.71
N PRO A 297 -14.38 11.00 -23.37
CA PRO A 297 -14.18 10.25 -22.12
C PRO A 297 -14.35 11.06 -20.83
N ASP A 298 -14.23 12.39 -20.90
CA ASP A 298 -14.29 13.25 -19.73
C ASP A 298 -15.67 13.88 -19.49
N THR A 299 -16.55 13.79 -20.49
CA THR A 299 -17.92 14.28 -20.41
C THR A 299 -18.78 13.27 -19.65
N PRO A 300 -19.43 13.66 -18.54
CA PRO A 300 -20.32 12.77 -17.80
C PRO A 300 -21.44 12.24 -18.69
N VAL A 301 -21.77 10.97 -18.49
CA VAL A 301 -22.99 10.35 -19.04
C VAL A 301 -24.11 10.41 -18.01
N THR A 302 -25.35 10.43 -18.46
CA THR A 302 -26.54 10.54 -17.60
C THR A 302 -27.00 9.15 -17.12
N SER A 303 -27.87 9.09 -16.10
CA SER A 303 -28.50 7.84 -15.62
C SER A 303 -29.35 7.12 -16.67
N ASP A 304 -29.70 7.88 -17.70
CA ASP A 304 -30.43 7.50 -18.88
C ASP A 304 -29.55 6.70 -19.85
N ASP A 305 -28.25 6.96 -19.84
CA ASP A 305 -27.23 6.31 -20.68
C ASP A 305 -26.66 5.05 -20.03
N ILE A 306 -26.45 5.11 -18.71
CA ILE A 306 -25.80 4.07 -17.92
C ILE A 306 -26.36 3.97 -16.50
N SER A 307 -26.27 2.79 -15.87
CA SER A 307 -26.43 2.63 -14.42
C SER A 307 -25.41 1.65 -13.84
N PHE A 308 -24.89 1.94 -12.64
CA PHE A 308 -23.90 1.14 -11.93
C PHE A 308 -23.99 1.35 -10.40
N SER A 309 -23.35 0.46 -9.64
CA SER A 309 -23.11 0.64 -8.20
C SER A 309 -21.66 0.28 -7.88
N VAL A 310 -21.09 0.96 -6.87
CA VAL A 310 -19.71 0.73 -6.40
C VAL A 310 -19.77 0.27 -4.95
N THR A 311 -19.17 -0.88 -4.67
CA THR A 311 -18.96 -1.40 -3.31
C THR A 311 -17.49 -1.26 -2.94
N VAL A 312 -17.21 -0.83 -1.70
CA VAL A 312 -15.83 -0.68 -1.19
C VAL A 312 -15.57 -1.70 -0.11
N ALA A 313 -14.51 -2.49 -0.27
CA ALA A 313 -14.09 -3.51 0.69
C ALA A 313 -12.59 -3.36 1.05
N GLY A 314 -12.21 -3.90 2.21
CA GLY A 314 -10.79 -4.12 2.53
C GLY A 314 -10.13 -5.00 1.47
N TRP A 315 -8.88 -4.73 1.12
CA TRP A 315 -8.15 -5.58 0.19
C TRP A 315 -7.29 -6.55 0.98
N THR A 316 -7.80 -7.75 1.12
CA THR A 316 -7.24 -8.78 1.97
C THR A 316 -6.56 -9.84 1.12
N THR A 317 -5.47 -10.41 1.66
CA THR A 317 -4.71 -11.49 1.01
C THR A 317 -4.51 -12.65 1.95
N SER A 318 -4.57 -13.87 1.40
CA SER A 318 -4.26 -15.10 2.10
C SER A 318 -2.76 -15.18 2.40
N ASN A 319 -2.41 -15.73 3.57
CA ASN A 319 -1.04 -16.09 3.88
C ASN A 319 -0.62 -17.26 2.98
N ILE A 320 0.53 -17.13 2.33
CA ILE A 320 1.20 -18.27 1.71
C ILE A 320 1.84 -19.05 2.86
N GLU A 321 1.22 -20.17 3.24
CA GLU A 321 1.92 -21.18 4.01
C GLU A 321 2.97 -21.84 3.12
N GLU A 322 4.17 -21.99 3.66
CA GLU A 322 5.31 -22.63 3.01
C GLU A 322 4.93 -24.05 2.59
N GLN A 323 4.80 -24.32 1.29
CA GLN A 323 4.77 -25.70 0.79
C GLN A 323 6.19 -26.25 0.88
N ILE A 324 6.53 -26.80 2.04
CA ILE A 324 7.65 -27.71 2.18
C ILE A 324 7.23 -29.01 1.50
N MET A 325 7.89 -29.37 0.40
CA MET A 325 7.87 -30.74 -0.15
C MET A 325 8.70 -31.67 0.72
#